data_AF-A0A956R9B0-F1
#
_entry.id   AF-A0A956R9B0-F1
#
_cell.length_a   1.000
_cell.length_b   1.000
_cell.length_c   1.000
_cell.angle_alpha   90.00
_cell.angle_beta   90.00
_cell.angle_gamma   90.00
#
_symmetry.space_group_name_H-M   'P 1'
#
loop_
_entity.id
_entity.type
_entity.pdbx_description
1 polymer ?
#
loop_
_entity_poly.entity_id
_entity_poly.type
_entity_poly.pdbx_seq_one_letter_code
_entity_poly.pdbx_strand_id
1 'polypeptide(L)'
;MSERVEYEDVDAAYLEQRSLQRTAGPVLLWGLGVGYVISGDYFGWNYGLNAGGFGGLLVATALMATLYVTMIFSIAELATAMPVAGGPYAFARRALGPWGGYVTGLAVTIEYVVAPAVIATGIGGYVAGMFPAAPPWVETWVPVVAYAIFVGVSLWGSRVSLALLLGITVVSVGVLLVWAAAVLPHVQWSRLLDMAPVEGGSALLPKGGL
;
A
#
# COMPACT_ATOMS: atom_id res chain seq x y z
N MET A 1 10.57 14.80 -37.08
CA MET A 1 11.06 13.47 -37.50
C MET A 1 11.18 12.65 -36.22
N SER A 2 10.30 11.68 -35.99
CA SER A 2 10.29 10.88 -34.75
C SER A 2 11.40 9.83 -34.85
N GLU A 3 12.47 9.96 -34.09
CA GLU A 3 13.45 8.87 -33.88
C GLU A 3 12.68 7.67 -33.35
N ARG A 4 12.53 6.64 -34.18
CA ARG A 4 11.92 5.38 -33.74
C ARG A 4 12.91 4.73 -32.78
N VAL A 5 12.46 4.42 -31.57
CA VAL A 5 13.22 3.59 -30.63
C VAL A 5 13.51 2.27 -31.33
N GLU A 6 14.77 2.06 -31.70
CA GLU A 6 15.25 0.87 -32.38
C GLU A 6 15.45 -0.23 -31.34
N TYR A 7 14.90 -1.42 -31.61
CA TYR A 7 14.99 -2.56 -30.70
C TYR A 7 16.21 -3.38 -31.10
N GLU A 8 17.15 -3.52 -30.17
CA GLU A 8 18.31 -4.39 -30.33
C GLU A 8 17.91 -5.85 -30.06
N ASP A 9 18.16 -6.71 -31.04
CA ASP A 9 17.95 -8.16 -30.89
C ASP A 9 19.15 -8.73 -30.12
N VAL A 10 18.90 -9.26 -28.92
CA VAL A 10 19.94 -9.70 -27.98
C VAL A 10 19.96 -11.22 -27.86
N ASP A 11 21.16 -11.79 -27.80
CA ASP A 11 21.36 -13.24 -27.77
C ASP A 11 20.75 -13.93 -26.54
N ALA A 12 20.36 -15.20 -26.70
CA ALA A 12 19.78 -16.00 -25.62
C ALA A 12 20.71 -16.12 -24.38
N ALA A 13 22.03 -16.19 -24.60
CA ALA A 13 23.01 -16.22 -23.53
C ALA A 13 23.03 -14.92 -22.69
N TYR A 14 22.73 -13.77 -23.31
CA TYR A 14 22.59 -12.48 -22.62
C TYR A 14 21.35 -12.46 -21.72
N LEU A 15 20.24 -13.05 -22.17
CA LEU A 15 19.01 -13.18 -21.38
C LEU A 15 19.18 -14.15 -20.20
N GLU A 16 19.92 -15.25 -20.40
CA GLU A 16 20.16 -16.27 -19.38
C GLU A 16 20.99 -15.71 -18.20
N GLN A 17 22.02 -14.92 -18.50
CA GLN A 17 22.82 -14.21 -17.48
C GLN A 17 22.01 -13.19 -16.65
N ARG A 18 20.88 -12.69 -17.19
CA ARG A 18 19.99 -11.75 -16.50
C ARG A 18 18.71 -12.40 -15.97
N SER A 19 18.65 -13.74 -15.96
CA SER A 19 17.54 -14.45 -15.34
C SER A 19 17.50 -14.17 -13.83
N LEU A 20 16.32 -13.79 -13.33
CA LEU A 20 16.13 -13.46 -11.92
C LEU A 20 16.11 -14.73 -11.07
N GLN A 21 16.82 -14.70 -9.94
CA GLN A 21 16.74 -15.77 -8.95
C GLN A 21 15.35 -15.82 -8.33
N ARG A 22 14.66 -16.95 -8.51
CA ARG A 22 13.36 -17.22 -7.87
C ARG A 22 13.55 -17.34 -6.36
N THR A 23 13.30 -16.26 -5.65
CA THR A 23 13.53 -16.17 -4.19
C THR A 23 12.23 -16.24 -3.40
N ALA A 24 11.07 -15.98 -4.02
CA ALA A 24 9.77 -15.94 -3.35
C ALA A 24 8.84 -17.09 -3.79
N GLY A 25 8.48 -17.95 -2.85
CA GLY A 25 7.47 -18.99 -3.04
C GLY A 25 6.03 -18.46 -2.90
N PRO A 26 4.99 -19.25 -3.25
CA PRO A 26 3.60 -18.80 -3.26
C PRO A 26 3.10 -18.25 -1.91
N VAL A 27 3.46 -18.90 -0.81
CA VAL A 27 3.07 -18.46 0.55
C VAL A 27 3.69 -17.11 0.90
N LEU A 28 4.96 -16.93 0.55
CA LEU A 28 5.65 -15.66 0.76
C LEU A 28 5.00 -14.55 -0.07
N LEU A 29 4.68 -14.82 -1.34
CA LEU A 29 4.00 -13.84 -2.21
C LEU A 29 2.62 -13.45 -1.68
N TRP A 30 1.83 -14.42 -1.19
CA TRP A 30 0.57 -14.15 -0.51
C TRP A 30 0.75 -13.31 0.76
N GLY A 31 1.71 -13.70 1.61
CA GLY A 31 2.00 -12.96 2.84
C GLY A 31 2.45 -11.53 2.58
N LEU A 32 3.27 -11.29 1.55
CA LEU A 32 3.64 -9.94 1.12
C LEU A 32 2.40 -9.15 0.68
N GLY A 33 1.52 -9.74 -0.13
CA GLY A 33 0.28 -9.09 -0.56
C GLY A 33 -0.59 -8.65 0.62
N VAL A 34 -0.78 -9.52 1.61
CA VAL A 34 -1.52 -9.20 2.84
C VAL A 34 -0.83 -8.08 3.63
N GLY A 35 0.50 -8.16 3.78
CA GLY A 35 1.29 -7.16 4.51
C GLY A 35 1.24 -5.77 3.89
N TYR A 36 1.17 -5.67 2.56
CA TYR A 36 1.03 -4.38 1.87
C TYR A 36 -0.31 -3.72 2.19
N VAL A 37 -1.41 -4.48 2.22
CA VAL A 37 -2.76 -3.96 2.44
C VAL A 37 -3.03 -3.67 3.91
N ILE A 38 -2.56 -4.51 4.83
CA ILE A 38 -2.87 -4.41 6.26
C ILE A 38 -2.36 -3.11 6.88
N SER A 39 -1.33 -2.49 6.30
CA SER A 39 -0.82 -1.20 6.78
C SER A 39 -1.90 -0.12 6.77
N GLY A 40 -2.79 -0.11 5.76
CA GLY A 40 -3.94 0.80 5.69
C GLY A 40 -5.04 0.52 6.72
N ASP A 41 -5.08 -0.67 7.33
CA ASP A 41 -6.01 -0.97 8.41
C ASP A 41 -5.57 -0.31 9.73
N TYR A 42 -4.27 -0.01 9.88
CA TYR A 42 -3.74 0.65 11.06
C TYR A 42 -4.05 2.16 11.07
N PHE A 43 -4.00 2.83 9.90
CA PHE A 43 -4.23 4.27 9.77
C PHE A 43 -5.12 4.59 8.57
N GLY A 44 -5.99 5.59 8.66
CA GLY A 44 -6.77 6.06 7.50
C GLY A 44 -8.27 6.01 7.74
N TRP A 45 -8.78 4.87 8.20
CA TRP A 45 -10.21 4.64 8.39
C TRP A 45 -10.82 5.61 9.41
N ASN A 46 -10.07 5.98 10.46
CA ASN A 46 -10.47 6.97 11.47
C ASN A 46 -10.65 8.37 10.85
N TYR A 47 -9.79 8.75 9.91
CA TYR A 47 -9.94 10.02 9.18
C TYR A 47 -11.17 9.99 8.27
N GLY A 48 -11.41 8.85 7.59
CA GLY A 48 -12.60 8.63 6.78
C GLY A 48 -13.90 8.70 7.59
N LEU A 49 -13.95 8.09 8.78
CA LEU A 49 -15.09 8.20 9.69
C LEU A 49 -15.31 9.64 10.15
N ASN A 50 -14.24 10.38 10.49
CA ASN A 50 -14.35 11.78 10.89
C ASN A 50 -14.81 12.68 9.74
N ALA A 51 -14.39 12.37 8.51
CA ALA A 51 -14.72 13.16 7.32
C ALA A 51 -16.12 12.88 6.77
N GLY A 52 -16.57 11.63 6.73
CA GLY A 52 -17.81 11.22 6.06
C GLY A 52 -18.86 10.55 6.95
N GLY A 53 -18.57 10.33 8.23
CA GLY A 53 -19.37 9.47 9.09
C GLY A 53 -19.34 8.00 8.63
N PHE A 54 -20.12 7.16 9.30
CA PHE A 54 -20.17 5.72 8.99
C PHE A 54 -20.72 5.45 7.58
N GLY A 55 -21.84 6.09 7.20
CA GLY A 55 -22.43 5.87 5.88
C GLY A 55 -21.55 6.36 4.73
N GLY A 56 -20.89 7.52 4.90
CA GLY A 56 -19.94 8.03 3.91
C GLY A 56 -18.74 7.10 3.74
N LEU A 57 -18.16 6.62 4.84
CA LEU A 57 -17.06 5.65 4.78
C LEU A 57 -17.50 4.32 4.15
N LEU A 58 -18.71 3.84 4.45
CA LEU A 58 -19.24 2.60 3.88
C LEU A 58 -19.36 2.70 2.35
N VAL A 59 -19.93 3.80 1.85
CA VAL A 59 -20.05 4.04 0.40
C VAL A 59 -18.67 4.17 -0.25
N ALA A 60 -17.77 4.97 0.34
CA ALA A 60 -16.39 5.10 -0.16
C ALA A 60 -15.70 3.74 -0.21
N THR A 61 -15.85 2.92 0.84
CA THR A 61 -15.28 1.57 0.92
C THR A 61 -15.85 0.65 -0.17
N ALA A 62 -17.16 0.69 -0.42
CA ALA A 62 -17.79 -0.13 -1.46
C ALA A 62 -17.32 0.26 -2.88
N LEU A 63 -17.21 1.56 -3.15
CA LEU A 63 -16.68 2.07 -4.41
C LEU A 63 -15.22 1.66 -4.63
N MET A 64 -14.38 1.86 -3.61
CA MET A 64 -12.96 1.48 -3.68
C MET A 64 -12.79 -0.04 -3.79
N ALA A 65 -13.55 -0.84 -3.04
CA ALA A 65 -13.51 -2.29 -3.14
C ALA A 65 -13.83 -2.77 -4.56
N THR A 66 -14.85 -2.19 -5.20
CA THR A 66 -15.23 -2.51 -6.58
C THR A 66 -14.10 -2.16 -7.56
N LEU A 67 -13.52 -0.97 -7.41
CA LEU A 67 -12.37 -0.54 -8.22
C LEU A 67 -11.17 -1.48 -8.05
N TYR A 68 -10.81 -1.83 -6.82
CA TYR A 68 -9.67 -2.71 -6.55
C TYR A 68 -9.90 -4.13 -7.05
N VAL A 69 -11.09 -4.70 -6.87
CA VAL A 69 -11.42 -6.04 -7.37
C VAL A 69 -11.29 -6.10 -8.89
N THR A 70 -11.88 -5.14 -9.60
CA THR A 70 -11.79 -5.09 -11.07
C THR A 70 -10.34 -4.88 -11.54
N MET A 71 -9.60 -3.96 -10.91
CA MET A 71 -8.19 -3.71 -11.19
C MET A 71 -7.32 -4.96 -10.99
N ILE A 72 -7.49 -5.68 -9.86
CA ILE A 72 -6.69 -6.87 -9.55
C ILE A 72 -6.95 -7.98 -10.59
N PHE A 73 -8.19 -8.19 -11.02
CA PHE A 73 -8.48 -9.16 -12.07
C PHE A 73 -7.84 -8.78 -13.41
N SER A 74 -7.87 -7.51 -13.80
CA SER A 74 -7.17 -7.05 -14.99
C SER A 74 -5.66 -7.25 -14.91
N ILE A 75 -5.05 -6.95 -13.75
CA ILE A 75 -3.61 -7.18 -13.54
C ILE A 75 -3.27 -8.67 -13.56
N ALA A 76 -4.13 -9.53 -13.02
CA ALA A 76 -3.95 -10.98 -13.03
C ALA A 76 -3.97 -11.55 -14.46
N GLU A 77 -4.88 -11.08 -15.31
CA GLU A 77 -4.93 -11.46 -16.74
C GLU A 77 -3.66 -11.01 -17.47
N LEU A 78 -3.24 -9.75 -17.27
CA LEU A 78 -2.01 -9.22 -17.87
C LEU A 78 -0.75 -9.96 -17.40
N ALA A 79 -0.67 -10.30 -16.11
CA ALA A 79 0.48 -11.01 -15.52
C ALA A 79 0.61 -12.46 -16.04
N THR A 80 -0.51 -13.12 -16.33
CA THR A 80 -0.49 -14.48 -16.90
C THR A 80 -0.20 -14.45 -18.41
N ALA A 81 -0.70 -13.45 -19.13
CA ALA A 81 -0.43 -13.26 -20.56
C ALA A 81 1.02 -12.79 -20.84
N MET A 82 1.62 -12.03 -19.93
CA MET A 82 2.98 -11.47 -20.08
C MET A 82 3.81 -11.72 -18.81
N PRO A 83 4.36 -12.93 -18.63
CA PRO A 83 5.15 -13.29 -17.44
C PRO A 83 6.59 -12.75 -17.50
N VAL A 84 6.72 -11.45 -17.69
CA VAL A 84 8.01 -10.74 -17.77
C VAL A 84 8.28 -9.99 -16.47
N ALA A 85 9.55 -9.91 -16.08
CA ALA A 85 9.97 -9.06 -14.98
C ALA A 85 9.85 -7.58 -15.41
N GLY A 86 9.02 -6.81 -14.71
CA GLY A 86 8.84 -5.38 -15.02
C GLY A 86 7.53 -4.77 -14.50
N GLY A 87 6.55 -5.57 -14.10
CA GLY A 87 5.31 -5.08 -13.48
C GLY A 87 4.55 -4.09 -14.39
N PRO A 88 3.97 -3.01 -13.83
CA PRO A 88 3.17 -2.03 -14.59
C PRO A 88 3.91 -1.41 -15.78
N TYR A 89 5.23 -1.21 -15.66
CA TYR A 89 6.07 -0.70 -16.75
C TYR A 89 5.99 -1.60 -17.99
N ALA A 90 6.07 -2.92 -17.80
CA ALA A 90 6.04 -3.86 -18.92
C ALA A 90 4.67 -3.85 -19.62
N PHE A 91 3.59 -3.79 -18.85
CA PHE A 91 2.23 -3.69 -19.39
C PHE A 91 2.04 -2.39 -20.17
N ALA A 92 2.44 -1.26 -19.59
CA ALA A 92 2.34 0.05 -20.23
C ALA A 92 3.23 0.16 -21.48
N ARG A 93 4.45 -0.38 -21.44
CA ARG A 93 5.33 -0.42 -22.61
C ARG A 93 4.72 -1.23 -23.75
N ARG A 94 4.07 -2.36 -23.44
CA ARG A 94 3.43 -3.22 -24.44
C ARG A 94 2.17 -2.60 -25.03
N ALA A 95 1.37 -1.92 -24.21
CA ALA A 95 0.08 -1.35 -24.61
C ALA A 95 0.19 0.05 -25.24
N LEU A 96 1.08 0.90 -24.72
CA LEU A 96 1.18 2.34 -25.05
C LEU A 96 2.52 2.71 -25.70
N GLY A 97 3.40 1.74 -25.95
CA GLY A 97 4.71 1.96 -26.56
C GLY A 97 5.76 2.53 -25.59
N PRO A 98 6.93 2.95 -26.12
CA PRO A 98 8.08 3.34 -25.30
C PRO A 98 7.80 4.50 -24.33
N TRP A 99 7.03 5.50 -24.76
CA TRP A 99 6.68 6.65 -23.92
C TRP A 99 5.77 6.27 -22.74
N GLY A 100 4.75 5.44 -22.98
CA GLY A 100 3.88 4.96 -21.90
C GLY A 100 4.65 4.07 -20.91
N GLY A 101 5.58 3.26 -21.41
CA GLY A 101 6.54 2.55 -20.58
C GLY A 101 7.37 3.51 -19.72
N TYR A 102 8.05 4.48 -20.34
CA TYR A 102 8.91 5.44 -19.64
C TYR A 102 8.16 6.19 -18.52
N VAL A 103 7.00 6.78 -18.81
CA VAL A 103 6.21 7.52 -17.82
C VAL A 103 5.80 6.62 -16.66
N THR A 104 5.35 5.39 -16.95
CA THR A 104 4.96 4.43 -15.91
C THR A 104 6.15 4.00 -15.07
N GLY A 105 7.31 3.76 -15.69
CA GLY A 105 8.55 3.41 -14.97
C GLY A 105 9.03 4.53 -14.05
N LEU A 106 8.95 5.79 -14.52
CA LEU A 106 9.26 6.96 -13.71
C LEU A 106 8.30 7.09 -12.52
N ALA A 107 6.99 6.95 -12.75
CA ALA A 107 5.98 7.02 -11.71
C ALA A 107 6.19 5.94 -10.63
N VAL A 108 6.41 4.69 -11.03
CA VAL A 108 6.70 3.57 -10.11
C VAL A 108 8.00 3.81 -9.33
N THR A 109 9.02 4.41 -9.96
CA THR A 109 10.27 4.73 -9.26
C THR A 109 10.04 5.79 -8.18
N ILE A 110 9.27 6.84 -8.49
CA ILE A 110 8.90 7.88 -7.52
C ILE A 110 8.09 7.25 -6.38
N GLU A 111 7.10 6.43 -6.70
CA GLU A 111 6.29 5.69 -5.72
C GLU A 111 7.18 4.89 -4.76
N TYR A 112 8.12 4.10 -5.26
CA TYR A 112 9.01 3.30 -4.41
C TYR A 112 10.00 4.12 -3.57
N VAL A 113 10.36 5.33 -3.99
CA VAL A 113 11.20 6.23 -3.18
C VAL A 113 10.39 6.94 -2.10
N VAL A 114 9.15 7.34 -2.41
CA VAL A 114 8.29 8.09 -1.50
C VAL A 114 7.62 7.18 -0.47
N ALA A 115 7.24 5.95 -0.84
CA ALA A 115 6.51 5.05 0.05
C ALA A 115 7.23 4.78 1.39
N PRO A 116 8.55 4.48 1.43
CA PRO A 116 9.25 4.30 2.70
C PRO A 116 9.29 5.58 3.55
N ALA A 117 9.35 6.76 2.91
CA ALA A 117 9.31 8.04 3.62
C ALA A 117 7.95 8.28 4.28
N VAL A 118 6.85 7.98 3.58
CA VAL A 118 5.48 8.06 4.12
C VAL A 118 5.27 7.08 5.28
N ILE A 119 5.79 5.86 5.18
CA ILE A 119 5.71 4.88 6.27
C ILE A 119 6.50 5.37 7.48
N ALA A 120 7.70 5.92 7.27
CA ALA A 120 8.53 6.44 8.35
C ALA A 120 7.89 7.63 9.08
N THR A 121 7.24 8.55 8.36
CA THR A 121 6.48 9.64 8.99
C THR A 121 5.26 9.13 9.75
N GLY A 122 4.57 8.11 9.22
CA GLY A 122 3.50 7.40 9.93
C GLY A 122 3.95 6.82 11.28
N ILE A 123 5.11 6.14 11.31
CA ILE A 123 5.72 5.62 12.55
C ILE A 123 5.98 6.76 13.54
N GLY A 124 6.54 7.89 13.08
CA GLY A 124 6.74 9.06 13.93
C GLY A 124 5.44 9.59 14.53
N GLY A 125 4.37 9.66 13.74
CA GLY A 125 3.04 10.06 14.20
C GLY A 125 2.48 9.14 15.28
N TYR A 126 2.62 7.81 15.12
CA TYR A 126 2.22 6.86 16.16
C TYR A 126 2.99 7.03 17.45
N VAL A 127 4.33 7.14 17.38
CA VAL A 127 5.18 7.29 18.57
C VAL A 127 4.88 8.62 19.27
N ALA A 128 4.72 9.71 18.52
CA ALA A 128 4.32 11.00 19.08
C ALA A 128 2.97 10.92 19.81
N GLY A 129 1.99 10.22 19.22
CA GLY A 129 0.67 10.00 19.83
C GLY A 129 0.66 9.17 21.12
N MET A 130 1.77 8.50 21.47
CA MET A 130 1.91 7.81 22.77
C MET A 130 2.16 8.78 23.94
N PHE A 131 2.51 10.04 23.65
CA PHE A 131 2.78 11.06 24.64
C PHE A 131 1.61 12.07 24.71
N PRO A 132 1.17 12.49 25.90
CA PRO A 132 0.19 13.58 26.05
C PRO A 132 0.67 14.91 25.43
N ALA A 133 1.99 15.14 25.48
CA ALA A 133 2.68 16.20 24.76
C ALA A 133 4.01 15.62 24.24
N ALA A 134 4.09 15.36 22.94
CA ALA A 134 5.28 14.78 22.34
C ALA A 134 6.47 15.75 22.45
N PRO A 135 7.64 15.29 22.93
CA PRO A 135 8.85 16.09 22.83
C PRO A 135 9.18 16.42 21.36
N PRO A 136 9.66 17.64 21.02
CA PRO A 136 9.95 18.02 19.63
C PRO A 136 10.95 17.10 18.90
N TRP A 137 11.83 16.44 19.66
CA TRP A 137 12.78 15.49 19.10
C TRP A 137 12.11 14.21 18.60
N VAL A 138 10.97 13.81 19.14
CA VAL A 138 10.25 12.59 18.73
C VAL A 138 9.73 12.76 17.31
N GLU A 139 9.04 13.86 17.03
CA GLU A 139 8.47 14.14 15.71
C GLU A 139 9.56 14.28 14.63
N THR A 140 10.74 14.82 15.01
CA THR A 140 11.83 15.04 14.06
C THR A 140 12.66 13.78 13.82
N TRP A 141 13.10 13.11 14.90
CA TRP A 141 14.13 12.07 14.80
C TRP A 141 13.56 10.66 14.62
N VAL A 142 12.35 10.37 15.10
CA VAL A 142 11.76 9.03 14.94
C VAL A 142 11.57 8.67 13.47
N PRO A 143 10.99 9.52 12.60
CA PRO A 143 10.90 9.22 11.17
C PRO A 143 12.27 9.04 10.51
N VAL A 144 13.24 9.89 10.85
CA VAL A 144 14.60 9.82 10.26
C VAL A 144 15.29 8.51 10.61
N VAL A 145 15.24 8.10 11.88
CA VAL A 145 15.83 6.84 12.34
C VAL A 145 15.09 5.63 11.74
N ALA A 146 13.75 5.66 11.71
CA ALA A 146 12.95 4.60 11.09
C ALA A 146 13.29 4.43 9.60
N TYR A 147 13.40 5.53 8.85
CA TYR A 147 13.80 5.50 7.45
C TYR A 147 15.22 4.95 7.26
N ALA A 148 16.17 5.39 8.08
CA ALA A 148 17.55 4.87 8.04
C ALA A 148 17.62 3.36 8.31
N ILE A 149 16.80 2.85 9.24
CA ILE A 149 16.68 1.41 9.50
C ILE A 149 16.14 0.68 8.26
N PHE A 150 15.06 1.17 7.63
CA PHE A 150 14.50 0.54 6.44
C PHE A 150 15.48 0.50 5.26
N VAL A 151 16.22 1.60 5.04
CA VAL A 151 17.28 1.64 4.03
C VAL A 151 18.38 0.63 4.38
N GLY A 152 18.85 0.59 5.63
CA GLY A 152 19.86 -0.36 6.08
C GLY A 152 19.45 -1.82 5.88
N VAL A 153 18.21 -2.17 6.23
CA VAL A 153 17.65 -3.51 5.98
C VAL A 153 17.57 -3.81 4.49
N SER A 154 17.14 -2.84 3.68
CA SER A 154 17.06 -2.99 2.22
C SER A 154 18.41 -3.24 1.57
N LEU A 155 19.48 -2.65 2.11
CA LEU A 155 20.86 -2.87 1.65
C LEU A 155 21.44 -4.23 2.07
N TRP A 156 20.97 -4.81 3.18
CA TRP A 156 21.49 -6.09 3.70
C TRP A 156 21.08 -7.29 2.84
N GLY A 157 20.02 -7.16 2.07
CA GLY A 157 19.69 -8.12 1.02
C GLY A 157 18.23 -8.55 1.04
N SER A 158 17.72 -8.87 -0.16
CA SER A 158 16.30 -9.12 -0.42
C SER A 158 15.72 -10.25 0.44
N ARG A 159 16.48 -11.31 0.72
CA ARG A 159 16.00 -12.44 1.54
C ARG A 159 15.68 -12.01 2.98
N VAL A 160 16.52 -11.18 3.59
CA VAL A 160 16.31 -10.68 4.96
C VAL A 160 15.12 -9.74 5.00
N SER A 161 15.04 -8.81 4.05
CA SER A 161 13.89 -7.89 3.93
C SER A 161 12.57 -8.66 3.78
N LEU A 162 12.53 -9.66 2.91
CA LEU A 162 11.33 -10.48 2.69
C LEU A 162 10.91 -11.26 3.95
N ALA A 163 11.87 -11.84 4.66
CA ALA A 163 11.59 -12.57 5.91
C ALA A 163 11.08 -11.63 7.01
N LEU A 164 11.67 -10.44 7.15
CA LEU A 164 11.23 -9.41 8.09
C LEU A 164 9.82 -8.90 7.76
N LEU A 165 9.53 -8.61 6.48
CA LEU A 165 8.19 -8.21 6.04
C LEU A 165 7.15 -9.27 6.41
N LEU A 166 7.44 -10.55 6.16
CA LEU A 166 6.52 -11.64 6.50
C LEU A 166 6.31 -11.72 8.02
N GLY A 167 7.39 -11.63 8.81
CA GLY A 167 7.31 -11.64 10.28
C GLY A 167 6.47 -10.50 10.82
N ILE A 168 6.71 -9.27 10.34
CA ILE A 168 5.92 -8.08 10.69
C ILE A 168 4.45 -8.31 10.31
N THR A 169 4.17 -8.82 9.11
CA THR A 169 2.79 -9.08 8.65
C THR A 169 2.06 -10.04 9.58
N VAL A 170 2.69 -11.15 9.97
CA VAL A 170 2.08 -12.13 10.89
C VAL A 170 1.78 -11.50 12.25
N VAL A 171 2.71 -10.71 12.79
CA VAL A 171 2.50 -9.98 14.05
C VAL A 171 1.35 -8.98 13.89
N SER A 172 1.33 -8.20 12.80
CA SER A 172 0.30 -7.22 12.52
C SER A 172 -1.09 -7.82 12.39
N VAL A 173 -1.23 -8.97 11.72
CA VAL A 173 -2.50 -9.71 11.66
C VAL A 173 -2.91 -10.15 13.07
N GLY A 174 -1.98 -10.71 13.85
CA GLY A 174 -2.25 -11.14 15.23
C GLY A 174 -2.76 -9.99 16.10
N VAL A 175 -2.12 -8.83 16.05
CA VAL A 175 -2.53 -7.63 16.79
C VAL A 175 -3.92 -7.17 16.39
N LEU A 176 -4.24 -7.13 15.10
CA LEU A 176 -5.58 -6.74 14.63
C LEU A 176 -6.67 -7.73 15.07
N LEU A 177 -6.38 -9.03 15.04
CA LEU A 177 -7.34 -10.04 15.51
C LEU A 177 -7.60 -9.92 17.02
N VAL A 178 -6.55 -9.71 17.82
CA VAL A 178 -6.68 -9.49 19.26
C VAL A 178 -7.46 -8.20 19.54
N TRP A 179 -7.14 -7.11 18.84
CA TRP A 179 -7.87 -5.85 18.94
C TRP A 179 -9.34 -6.02 18.57
N ALA A 180 -9.65 -6.68 17.45
CA ALA A 180 -11.01 -6.92 17.00
C ALA A 180 -11.79 -7.75 18.04
N ALA A 181 -11.21 -8.81 18.58
CA ALA A 181 -11.83 -9.63 19.62
C ALA A 181 -12.09 -8.85 20.92
N ALA A 182 -11.15 -7.98 21.32
CA ALA A 182 -11.27 -7.14 22.51
C ALA A 182 -12.33 -6.03 22.37
N VAL A 183 -12.46 -5.44 21.18
CA VAL A 183 -13.43 -4.38 20.89
C VAL A 183 -14.84 -4.94 20.64
N LEU A 184 -14.96 -6.15 20.09
CA LEU A 184 -16.25 -6.77 19.75
C LEU A 184 -17.34 -6.69 20.86
N PRO A 185 -17.08 -7.01 22.14
CA PRO A 185 -18.08 -6.89 23.20
C PRO A 185 -18.48 -5.43 23.53
N HIS A 186 -17.68 -4.45 23.11
CA HIS A 186 -17.91 -3.03 23.35
C HIS A 186 -18.63 -2.33 22.18
N VAL A 187 -18.94 -3.07 21.09
CA VAL A 187 -19.62 -2.51 19.92
C VAL A 187 -21.07 -2.15 20.26
N GLN A 188 -21.40 -0.86 20.11
CA GLN A 188 -22.75 -0.35 20.28
C GLN A 188 -23.35 -0.02 18.92
N TRP A 189 -24.16 -0.94 18.38
CA TRP A 189 -24.81 -0.79 17.07
C TRP A 189 -25.66 0.48 16.95
N SER A 190 -26.25 0.93 18.08
CA SER A 190 -27.02 2.17 18.14
C SER A 190 -26.18 3.43 17.89
N ARG A 191 -24.85 3.37 18.07
CA ARG A 191 -23.95 4.53 17.89
C ARG A 191 -23.33 4.61 16.50
N LEU A 192 -23.70 3.73 15.57
CA LEU A 192 -23.14 3.76 14.22
C LEU A 192 -23.42 5.07 13.48
N LEU A 193 -24.57 5.70 13.74
CA LEU A 193 -25.02 6.93 13.08
C LEU A 193 -25.09 8.12 14.07
N ASP A 194 -24.27 8.12 15.12
CA ASP A 194 -24.32 9.10 16.22
C ASP A 194 -23.68 10.46 15.87
N MET A 195 -23.21 10.64 14.63
CA MET A 195 -22.64 11.90 14.19
C MET A 195 -23.77 12.89 13.84
N ALA A 196 -23.80 14.04 14.52
CA ALA A 196 -24.79 15.09 14.28
C ALA A 196 -24.74 15.59 12.83
N PRO A 197 -25.86 15.57 12.08
CA PRO A 197 -25.89 16.07 10.72
C PRO A 197 -25.66 17.59 10.65
N VAL A 198 -24.88 18.03 9.66
CA VAL A 198 -24.81 19.46 9.26
C VAL A 198 -26.06 19.84 8.46
N GLU A 199 -26.29 21.14 8.22
CA GLU A 199 -27.42 21.57 7.36
C GLU A 199 -27.38 20.87 5.99
N GLY A 200 -28.48 20.19 5.63
CA GLY A 200 -28.57 19.38 4.41
C GLY A 200 -28.03 17.93 4.52
N GLY A 201 -27.49 17.55 5.68
CA GLY A 201 -27.06 16.19 6.00
C GLY A 201 -28.19 15.28 6.50
N SER A 202 -27.97 13.97 6.44
CA SER A 202 -28.87 12.95 7.01
C SER A 202 -28.14 12.14 8.08
N ALA A 203 -28.87 11.33 8.87
CA ALA A 203 -28.23 10.44 9.86
C ALA A 203 -27.23 9.47 9.22
N LEU A 204 -27.47 9.05 7.96
CA LEU A 204 -26.56 8.17 7.21
C LEU A 204 -25.36 8.94 6.62
N LEU A 205 -25.62 10.15 6.10
CA LEU A 205 -24.63 11.04 5.50
C LEU A 205 -24.61 12.36 6.29
N PRO A 206 -23.95 12.38 7.47
CA PRO A 206 -24.03 13.51 8.39
C PRO A 206 -23.38 14.78 7.83
N LYS A 207 -22.52 14.67 6.82
CA LYS A 207 -21.93 15.82 6.11
C LYS A 207 -22.68 16.23 4.84
N GLY A 208 -23.78 15.52 4.51
CA GLY A 208 -24.53 15.70 3.26
C GLY A 208 -23.79 15.13 2.04
N GLY A 209 -24.53 14.90 0.96
CA GLY A 209 -24.02 14.57 -0.39
C GLY A 209 -23.21 13.28 -0.56
N LEU A 210 -23.16 12.81 -1.81
CA LEU A 210 -21.95 12.30 -2.45
C LEU A 210 -21.44 13.41 -3.38
#